data_AF-A0A7D9DMY3-F1
#
_entry.id   AF-A0A7D9DMY3-F1
#
_cell.length_a   1.000
_cell.length_b   1.000
_cell.length_c   1.000
_cell.angle_alpha   90.00
_cell.angle_beta   90.00
_cell.angle_gamma   90.00
#
_symmetry.space_group_name_H-M   'P 1'
#
loop_
_entity.id
_entity.type
_entity.pdbx_description
1 polymer ?
#
loop_
_entity_poly.entity_id
_entity_poly.type
_entity_poly.pdbx_seq_one_letter_code
_entity_poly.pdbx_strand_id
1 'polypeptide(L)'
;MKSDVKPVIQPPRPVPRHLEERAKKKLDYFVQEGIMTWTRPGEPISCASPLVITPKGDDDVRITADFRVANKGASRTRIVPGLRVDELSATFGDCKVFSHLDMNNGYHQMKVDEDSKKYLVVTTPWGNLKHETLAQGWISSQDEIDRRINEILVGIPYVKSNRDDCVIGGKDRNEHNRTLDLVLTLLQDHGLTLRLEKCEFGKEEVNFYGARFTGEGIKPSKAKVKALQECGEPSSKE
;
A
#
# COMPACT_ATOMS: atom_id res chain seq x y z
N MET A 1 19.06 -1.06 -7.27
CA MET A 1 19.61 0.30 -7.04
C MET A 1 20.30 0.78 -8.31
N LYS A 2 20.47 2.09 -8.51
CA LYS A 2 21.33 2.61 -9.60
C LYS A 2 22.79 2.23 -9.31
N SER A 3 23.60 2.08 -10.35
CA SER A 3 24.97 1.56 -10.25
C SER A 3 25.94 2.48 -9.48
N ASP A 4 25.62 3.77 -9.37
CA ASP A 4 26.44 4.83 -8.76
C ASP A 4 26.02 5.20 -7.33
N VAL A 5 25.07 4.46 -6.75
CA VAL A 5 24.51 4.80 -5.44
C VAL A 5 25.52 4.55 -4.33
N LYS A 6 25.82 5.62 -3.58
CA LYS A 6 26.58 5.52 -2.34
C LYS A 6 25.70 4.98 -1.20
N PRO A 7 26.24 4.15 -0.30
CA PRO A 7 25.56 3.75 0.91
C PRO A 7 25.02 4.94 1.70
N VAL A 8 23.80 4.83 2.22
CA VAL A 8 23.14 5.88 3.01
C VAL A 8 22.78 5.33 4.38
N ILE A 9 23.50 5.72 5.42
CA ILE A 9 23.21 5.30 6.79
C ILE A 9 22.79 6.52 7.59
N GLN A 10 21.51 6.57 7.97
CA GLN A 10 20.95 7.66 8.77
C GLN A 10 20.80 7.20 10.23
N PRO A 11 21.09 8.06 11.21
CA PRO A 11 20.92 7.71 12.62
C PRO A 11 19.43 7.59 12.99
N PRO A 12 19.10 6.83 14.04
CA PRO A 12 17.73 6.74 14.53
C PRO A 12 17.21 8.09 15.01
N ARG A 13 15.91 8.33 14.86
CA ARG A 13 15.25 9.48 15.46
C ARG A 13 14.91 9.19 16.92
N PRO A 14 14.98 10.20 17.80
CA PRO A 14 14.44 10.08 19.15
C PRO A 14 12.96 9.71 19.10
N VAL A 15 12.56 8.76 19.94
CA VAL A 15 11.15 8.42 20.12
C VAL A 15 10.64 9.19 21.33
N PRO A 16 9.53 9.93 21.23
CA PRO A 16 8.95 10.59 22.40
C PRO A 16 8.64 9.58 23.50
N ARG A 17 9.04 9.87 24.74
CA ARG A 17 8.93 8.94 25.88
C ARG A 17 7.53 8.32 26.06
N HIS A 18 6.48 9.11 25.84
CA HIS A 18 5.09 8.63 25.94
C HIS A 18 4.66 7.64 24.84
N LEU A 19 5.47 7.48 23.78
CA LEU A 19 5.23 6.54 22.67
C LEU A 19 6.18 5.34 22.71
N GLU A 20 7.23 5.34 23.54
CA GLU A 20 8.28 4.31 23.50
C GLU A 20 7.75 2.90 23.70
N GLU A 21 6.92 2.69 24.73
CA GLU A 21 6.35 1.36 25.03
C GLU A 21 5.46 0.86 23.89
N ARG A 22 4.60 1.74 23.36
CA ARG A 22 3.71 1.43 22.23
C ARG A 22 4.51 1.13 20.96
N ALA A 23 5.55 1.90 20.69
CA ALA A 23 6.44 1.69 19.56
C ALA A 23 7.18 0.36 19.67
N LYS A 24 7.75 0.04 20.83
CA LYS A 24 8.44 -1.22 21.04
C LYS A 24 7.51 -2.41 20.86
N LYS A 25 6.33 -2.39 21.48
CA LYS A 25 5.31 -3.44 21.33
C LYS A 25 4.91 -3.65 19.85
N LYS A 26 4.80 -2.57 19.08
CA LYS A 26 4.48 -2.63 17.65
C LYS A 26 5.63 -3.20 16.81
N LEU A 27 6.88 -2.87 17.14
CA LEU A 27 8.06 -3.47 16.51
C LEU A 27 8.19 -4.96 16.82
N ASP A 28 7.96 -5.35 18.07
CA ASP A 28 7.96 -6.76 18.49
C ASP A 28 6.89 -7.55 17.72
N TYR A 29 5.70 -6.97 17.52
CA TYR A 29 4.67 -7.53 16.64
C TYR A 29 5.16 -7.70 15.20
N PHE A 30 5.80 -6.68 14.60
CA PHE A 30 6.35 -6.81 13.24
C PHE A 30 7.41 -7.91 13.13
N VAL A 31 8.20 -8.13 14.17
CA VAL A 31 9.18 -9.22 14.21
C VAL A 31 8.50 -10.58 14.35
N GLN A 32 7.50 -10.70 15.21
CA GLN A 32 6.72 -11.93 15.41
C GLN A 32 5.98 -12.35 14.13
N GLU A 33 5.42 -11.40 13.39
CA GLU A 33 4.73 -11.64 12.11
C GLU A 33 5.69 -11.87 10.94
N GLY A 34 7.01 -11.78 11.16
CA GLY A 34 8.00 -11.94 10.10
C GLY A 34 8.00 -10.83 9.05
N ILE A 35 7.47 -9.65 9.40
CA ILE A 35 7.51 -8.44 8.53
C ILE A 35 8.90 -7.83 8.56
N MET A 36 9.56 -7.88 9.72
CA MET A 36 10.91 -7.41 9.95
C MET A 36 11.70 -8.44 10.75
N THR A 37 13.03 -8.35 10.68
CA THR A 37 13.92 -9.09 11.59
C THR A 37 15.04 -8.20 12.10
N TRP A 38 15.58 -8.52 13.27
CA TRP A 38 16.76 -7.85 13.79
C TRP A 38 17.98 -8.16 12.92
N THR A 39 18.71 -7.12 12.53
CA THR A 39 19.99 -7.28 11.82
C THR A 39 21.00 -8.01 12.69
N ARG A 40 21.80 -8.89 12.08
CA ARG A 40 22.81 -9.67 12.81
C ARG A 40 24.17 -8.94 12.83
N PRO A 41 25.01 -9.17 13.85
CA PRO A 41 26.39 -8.70 13.82
C PRO A 41 27.12 -9.17 12.55
N GLY A 42 27.80 -8.24 11.86
CA GLY A 42 28.51 -8.51 10.62
C GLY A 42 27.65 -8.58 9.36
N GLU A 43 26.32 -8.43 9.47
CA GLU A 43 25.44 -8.38 8.30
C GLU A 43 25.65 -7.08 7.50
N PRO A 44 25.82 -7.14 6.17
CA PRO A 44 26.05 -5.95 5.37
C PRO A 44 24.79 -5.07 5.31
N ILE A 45 24.96 -3.79 5.66
CA ILE A 45 23.93 -2.76 5.54
C ILE A 45 24.39 -1.74 4.49
N SER A 46 23.63 -1.59 3.41
CA SER A 46 23.92 -0.63 2.34
C SER A 46 23.12 0.66 2.51
N CYS A 47 21.86 0.56 2.93
CA CYS A 47 21.06 1.71 3.31
C CYS A 47 20.34 1.45 4.64
N ALA A 48 20.31 2.46 5.51
CA ALA A 48 19.55 2.44 6.74
C ALA A 48 18.79 3.77 6.90
N SER A 49 17.47 3.68 7.06
CA SER A 49 16.57 4.84 7.15
C SER A 49 15.94 4.94 8.54
N PRO A 50 15.72 6.15 9.08
CA PRO A 50 15.14 6.27 10.41
C PRO A 50 13.65 5.98 10.39
N LEU A 51 13.14 5.43 11.49
CA LEU A 51 11.70 5.34 11.70
C LEU A 51 11.10 6.71 12.07
N VAL A 52 9.85 6.87 11.68
CA VAL A 52 8.92 7.93 12.04
C VAL A 52 7.75 7.28 12.75
N ILE A 53 7.55 7.65 14.00
CA ILE A 53 6.51 7.12 14.86
C ILE A 53 5.51 8.23 15.13
N THR A 54 4.26 8.00 14.78
CA THR A 54 3.15 8.94 15.03
C THR A 54 2.04 8.25 15.81
N PRO A 55 1.29 8.95 16.67
CA PRO A 55 0.10 8.39 17.30
C PRO A 55 -0.91 7.91 16.26
N LYS A 56 -1.61 6.82 16.57
CA LYS A 56 -2.73 6.31 15.77
C LYS A 56 -3.88 6.01 16.72
N GLY A 57 -4.68 7.04 17.00
CA GLY A 57 -5.60 7.01 18.13
C GLY A 57 -4.84 7.01 19.45
N ASP A 58 -5.54 6.63 20.52
CA ASP A 58 -5.00 6.73 21.88
C ASP A 58 -4.08 5.54 22.23
N ASP A 59 -4.31 4.36 21.65
CA ASP A 59 -3.66 3.11 22.09
C ASP A 59 -2.67 2.49 21.08
N ASP A 60 -2.60 2.98 19.85
CA ASP A 60 -1.72 2.44 18.80
C ASP A 60 -0.77 3.52 18.27
N VAL A 61 0.28 3.07 17.60
CA VAL A 61 1.20 3.95 16.87
C VAL A 61 1.34 3.49 15.43
N ARG A 62 1.49 4.46 14.54
CA ARG A 62 1.92 4.21 13.16
C ARG A 62 3.43 4.26 13.12
N ILE A 63 4.03 3.17 12.65
CA ILE A 63 5.46 3.07 12.38
C ILE A 63 5.66 3.14 10.87
N THR A 64 6.45 4.10 10.44
CA THR A 64 6.79 4.33 9.03
C THR A 64 8.28 4.58 8.90
N ALA A 65 8.90 4.11 7.84
CA ALA A 65 10.31 4.38 7.57
C ALA A 65 10.46 5.59 6.65
N ASP A 66 11.39 6.49 6.97
CA ASP A 66 11.70 7.64 6.12
C ASP A 66 12.73 7.28 5.04
N PHE A 67 12.26 6.60 4.00
CA PHE A 67 13.11 6.21 2.87
C PHE A 67 13.45 7.36 1.91
N ARG A 68 13.10 8.63 2.19
CA ARG A 68 13.25 9.73 1.21
C ARG A 68 14.67 9.87 0.67
N VAL A 69 15.69 9.67 1.52
CA VAL A 69 17.09 9.76 1.09
C VAL A 69 17.49 8.51 0.29
N ALA A 70 17.20 7.32 0.81
CA ALA A 70 17.54 6.06 0.16
C ALA A 70 16.82 5.88 -1.20
N ASN A 71 15.58 6.34 -1.32
CA ASN A 71 14.77 6.32 -2.55
C ASN A 71 15.41 7.09 -3.71
N LYS A 72 16.30 8.07 -3.46
CA LYS A 72 17.00 8.80 -4.54
C LYS A 72 17.89 7.87 -5.39
N GLY A 73 18.42 6.83 -4.76
CA GLY A 73 19.24 5.79 -5.41
C GLY A 73 18.45 4.56 -5.87
N ALA A 74 17.18 4.43 -5.50
CA ALA A 74 16.37 3.30 -5.92
C ALA A 74 16.09 3.35 -7.43
N SER A 75 16.15 2.18 -8.06
CA SER A 75 15.73 2.01 -9.46
C SER A 75 14.25 1.65 -9.47
N ARG A 76 13.53 2.16 -10.46
CA ARG A 76 12.11 1.88 -10.67
C ARG A 76 11.90 1.20 -12.01
N THR A 77 10.93 0.30 -12.05
CA THR A 77 10.49 -0.36 -13.28
C THR A 77 9.28 0.36 -13.87
N ARG A 78 8.31 0.77 -13.04
CA ARG A 78 7.07 1.47 -13.44
C ARG A 78 6.36 0.84 -14.64
N ILE A 79 6.27 -0.48 -14.66
CA ILE A 79 5.66 -1.20 -15.79
C ILE A 79 4.12 -1.11 -15.79
N VAL A 80 3.51 -0.95 -14.62
CA VAL A 80 2.06 -0.74 -14.49
C VAL A 80 1.81 0.78 -14.45
N PRO A 81 1.08 1.33 -15.44
CA PRO A 81 0.71 2.74 -15.41
C PRO A 81 -0.29 3.00 -14.28
N GLY A 82 -0.23 4.19 -13.69
CA GLY A 82 -1.23 4.62 -12.73
C GLY A 82 -2.61 4.73 -13.37
N LEU A 83 -3.64 4.32 -12.63
CA LEU A 83 -5.01 4.38 -13.11
C LEU A 83 -5.42 5.80 -13.49
N ARG A 84 -6.15 5.92 -14.60
CA ARG A 84 -6.76 7.17 -15.03
C ARG A 84 -8.28 7.09 -14.92
N VAL A 85 -8.91 8.22 -14.59
CA VAL A 85 -10.38 8.27 -14.36
C VAL A 85 -11.16 7.95 -15.64
N ASP A 86 -10.67 8.35 -16.80
CA ASP A 86 -11.23 8.02 -18.12
C ASP A 86 -11.18 6.51 -18.39
N GLU A 87 -10.09 5.83 -18.07
CA GLU A 87 -9.99 4.37 -18.18
C GLU A 87 -10.95 3.65 -17.23
N LEU A 88 -11.09 4.16 -16.01
CA LEU A 88 -12.06 3.64 -15.05
C LEU A 88 -13.49 3.85 -15.55
N SER A 89 -13.78 5.00 -16.18
CA SER A 89 -15.09 5.28 -16.77
C SER A 89 -15.40 4.35 -17.93
N ALA A 90 -14.42 4.10 -18.79
CA ALA A 90 -14.57 3.16 -19.90
C ALA A 90 -14.77 1.72 -19.41
N THR A 91 -14.08 1.35 -18.33
CA THR A 91 -14.17 0.02 -17.74
C THR A 91 -15.51 -0.21 -17.05
N PHE A 92 -16.00 0.76 -16.26
CA PHE A 92 -17.14 0.57 -15.36
C PHE A 92 -18.43 1.25 -15.80
N GLY A 93 -18.46 1.90 -16.97
CA GLY A 93 -19.56 2.76 -17.40
C GLY A 93 -20.92 2.08 -17.56
N ASP A 94 -20.94 0.77 -17.76
CA ASP A 94 -22.16 -0.06 -17.89
C ASP A 94 -22.41 -0.96 -16.67
N CYS A 95 -21.55 -0.89 -15.65
CA CYS A 95 -21.67 -1.69 -14.43
C CYS A 95 -22.73 -1.12 -13.50
N LYS A 96 -23.51 -2.00 -12.86
CA LYS A 96 -24.56 -1.65 -11.88
C LYS A 96 -24.31 -2.23 -10.49
N VAL A 97 -23.45 -3.24 -10.40
CA VAL A 97 -23.11 -3.92 -9.16
C VAL A 97 -21.60 -3.90 -9.00
N PHE A 98 -21.14 -3.56 -7.80
CA PHE A 98 -19.74 -3.33 -7.50
C PHE A 98 -19.32 -4.03 -6.21
N SER A 99 -18.06 -4.44 -6.15
CA SER A 99 -17.38 -4.82 -4.91
C SER A 99 -16.04 -4.10 -4.81
N HIS A 100 -15.70 -3.70 -3.59
CA HIS A 100 -14.40 -3.14 -3.24
C HIS A 100 -13.68 -4.10 -2.29
N LEU A 101 -12.49 -4.53 -2.66
CA LEU A 101 -11.66 -5.45 -1.88
C LEU A 101 -10.40 -4.71 -1.41
N ASP A 102 -10.19 -4.66 -0.10
CA ASP A 102 -8.99 -4.10 0.55
C ASP A 102 -8.10 -5.27 1.01
N MET A 103 -6.88 -5.37 0.48
CA MET A 103 -5.94 -6.42 0.87
C MET A 103 -5.38 -6.17 2.27
N ASN A 104 -5.32 -7.23 3.08
CA ASN A 104 -4.83 -7.11 4.45
C ASN A 104 -3.33 -6.79 4.49
N ASN A 105 -2.97 -5.56 4.86
CA ASN A 105 -1.57 -5.11 4.89
C ASN A 105 -0.81 -5.46 3.59
N GLY A 106 -1.39 -5.15 2.41
CA GLY A 106 -0.95 -5.72 1.11
C GLY A 106 0.57 -5.77 0.87
N TYR A 107 1.30 -4.71 1.22
CA TYR A 107 2.78 -4.70 1.14
C TYR A 107 3.46 -5.83 1.94
N HIS A 108 2.97 -6.09 3.14
CA HIS A 108 3.54 -7.06 4.05
C HIS A 108 3.24 -8.51 3.67
N GLN A 109 2.40 -8.74 2.65
CA GLN A 109 2.14 -10.08 2.12
C GLN A 109 3.18 -10.51 1.07
N MET A 110 4.01 -9.57 0.60
CA MET A 110 4.99 -9.83 -0.46
C MET A 110 6.41 -9.81 0.10
N LYS A 111 7.13 -10.93 -0.06
CA LYS A 111 8.52 -11.05 0.41
C LYS A 111 9.47 -10.23 -0.46
N VAL A 112 10.47 -9.65 0.18
CA VAL A 112 11.60 -9.01 -0.48
C VAL A 112 12.68 -10.06 -0.75
N ASP A 113 13.33 -9.99 -1.91
CA ASP A 113 14.47 -10.84 -2.22
C ASP A 113 15.65 -10.60 -1.25
N GLU A 114 16.45 -11.63 -0.98
CA GLU A 114 17.53 -11.54 0.03
C GLU A 114 18.53 -10.41 -0.24
N ASP A 115 18.85 -10.14 -1.51
CA ASP A 115 19.84 -9.13 -1.89
C ASP A 115 19.34 -7.71 -1.69
N SER A 116 18.03 -7.48 -1.79
CA SER A 116 17.41 -6.17 -1.59
C SER A 116 17.26 -5.79 -0.13
N LYS A 117 17.25 -6.76 0.81
CA LYS A 117 17.03 -6.49 2.25
C LYS A 117 18.06 -5.53 2.85
N LYS A 118 19.31 -5.56 2.37
CA LYS A 118 20.38 -4.64 2.79
C LYS A 118 20.12 -3.15 2.49
N TYR A 119 19.13 -2.85 1.66
CA TYR A 119 18.68 -1.48 1.37
C TYR A 119 17.44 -1.06 2.17
N LEU A 120 16.72 -2.03 2.73
CA LEU A 120 15.48 -1.82 3.49
C LEU A 120 15.70 -1.95 5.01
N VAL A 121 16.87 -1.52 5.48
CA VAL A 121 17.16 -1.47 6.92
C VAL A 121 16.57 -0.19 7.51
N VAL A 122 16.00 -0.32 8.71
CA VAL A 122 15.48 0.79 9.49
C VAL A 122 16.24 0.91 10.81
N THR A 123 16.64 2.13 11.15
CA THR A 123 17.35 2.42 12.40
C THR A 123 16.37 2.81 13.50
N THR A 124 16.51 2.18 14.67
CA THR A 124 15.71 2.49 15.85
C THR A 124 16.62 2.72 17.06
N PRO A 125 16.13 3.38 18.14
CA PRO A 125 16.88 3.47 19.40
C PRO A 125 17.23 2.12 20.03
N TRP A 126 16.54 1.04 19.64
CA TRP A 126 16.72 -0.31 20.19
C TRP A 126 17.58 -1.22 19.29
N GLY A 127 18.13 -0.70 18.20
CA GLY A 127 18.89 -1.45 17.21
C GLY A 127 18.29 -1.36 15.81
N ASN A 128 18.95 -2.00 14.85
CA ASN A 128 18.53 -1.97 13.45
C ASN A 128 17.70 -3.21 13.10
N LEU A 129 16.59 -2.96 12.40
CA LEU A 129 15.72 -3.97 11.84
C LEU A 129 15.84 -3.93 10.31
N LYS A 130 15.67 -5.07 9.63
CA LYS A 130 15.53 -5.13 8.18
C LYS A 130 14.14 -5.63 7.82
N HIS A 131 13.58 -5.11 6.73
CA HIS A 131 12.33 -5.62 6.19
C HIS A 131 12.52 -6.97 5.50
N GLU A 132 11.64 -7.92 5.81
CA GLU A 132 11.53 -9.21 5.12
C GLU A 132 10.48 -9.17 4.00
N THR A 133 9.53 -8.24 4.11
CA THR A 133 8.43 -8.02 3.17
C THR A 133 8.46 -6.60 2.64
N LEU A 134 7.68 -6.29 1.60
CA LEU A 134 7.74 -4.97 0.97
C LEU A 134 7.51 -3.87 2.01
N ALA A 135 8.38 -2.88 1.98
CA ALA A 135 8.33 -1.77 2.91
C ALA A 135 7.45 -0.64 2.37
N GLN A 136 6.49 -0.18 3.18
CA GLN A 136 5.73 1.02 2.85
C GLN A 136 6.67 2.24 2.79
N GLY A 137 6.52 3.06 1.76
CA GLY A 137 7.35 4.26 1.55
C GLY A 137 8.64 4.00 0.76
N TRP A 138 9.05 2.74 0.58
CA TRP A 138 10.08 2.41 -0.40
C TRP A 138 9.52 2.52 -1.81
N ILE A 139 10.22 3.25 -2.68
CA ILE A 139 9.64 3.71 -3.94
C ILE A 139 9.35 2.57 -4.92
N SER A 140 10.16 1.50 -4.89
CA SER A 140 9.99 0.34 -5.77
C SER A 140 8.99 -0.68 -5.21
N SER A 141 8.63 -0.60 -3.92
CA SER A 141 7.60 -1.48 -3.36
C SER A 141 6.24 -1.27 -4.03
N GLN A 142 5.93 -0.02 -4.41
CA GLN A 142 4.72 0.30 -5.17
C GLN A 142 4.72 -0.34 -6.54
N ASP A 143 5.84 -0.25 -7.27
CA ASP A 143 5.95 -0.86 -8.60
C ASP A 143 5.77 -2.38 -8.54
N GLU A 144 6.28 -3.01 -7.48
CA GLU A 144 6.23 -4.46 -7.30
C GLU A 144 4.84 -4.97 -6.89
N ILE A 145 4.16 -4.28 -5.96
CA ILE A 145 2.79 -4.64 -5.58
C ILE A 145 1.83 -4.45 -6.76
N ASP A 146 1.96 -3.34 -7.50
CA ASP A 146 1.13 -3.07 -8.67
C ASP A 146 1.39 -4.12 -9.77
N ARG A 147 2.65 -4.44 -10.05
CA ARG A 147 3.01 -5.52 -11.00
C ARG A 147 2.37 -6.83 -10.61
N ARG A 148 2.58 -7.28 -9.36
CA ARG A 148 2.13 -8.59 -8.90
C ARG A 148 0.62 -8.73 -8.96
N ILE A 149 -0.11 -7.71 -8.52
CA ILE A 149 -1.58 -7.72 -8.54
C ILE A 149 -2.10 -7.61 -9.98
N ASN A 150 -1.47 -6.79 -10.82
CA ASN A 150 -1.82 -6.72 -12.22
C ASN A 150 -1.62 -8.07 -12.93
N GLU A 151 -0.51 -8.77 -12.69
CA GLU A 151 -0.26 -10.11 -13.24
C GLU A 151 -1.34 -11.13 -12.87
N ILE A 152 -1.89 -11.02 -11.66
CA ILE A 152 -2.97 -11.92 -11.18
C ILE A 152 -4.30 -11.58 -11.83
N LEU A 153 -4.60 -10.28 -11.99
CA LEU A 153 -5.92 -9.79 -12.42
C LEU A 153 -6.01 -9.42 -13.91
N VAL A 154 -4.90 -9.54 -14.66
CA VAL A 154 -4.81 -9.14 -16.07
C VAL A 154 -5.82 -9.92 -16.90
N GLY A 155 -6.49 -9.21 -17.81
CA GLY A 155 -7.45 -9.80 -18.74
C GLY A 155 -8.83 -10.09 -18.16
N ILE A 156 -9.06 -9.85 -16.86
CA ILE A 156 -10.39 -9.98 -16.26
C ILE A 156 -11.20 -8.70 -16.57
N PRO A 157 -12.33 -8.80 -17.29
CA PRO A 157 -13.20 -7.66 -17.55
C PRO A 157 -13.74 -7.08 -16.25
N TYR A 158 -13.99 -5.77 -16.22
CA TYR A 158 -14.60 -5.10 -15.07
C TYR A 158 -13.82 -5.27 -13.75
N VAL A 159 -12.50 -5.41 -13.82
CA VAL A 159 -11.64 -5.46 -12.63
C VAL A 159 -10.50 -4.47 -12.78
N LYS A 160 -10.27 -3.67 -11.74
CA LYS A 160 -9.15 -2.73 -11.65
C LYS A 160 -8.57 -2.74 -10.25
N SER A 161 -7.25 -2.65 -10.15
CA SER A 161 -6.53 -2.56 -8.90
C SER A 161 -5.68 -1.30 -8.83
N ASN A 162 -5.44 -0.83 -7.62
CA ASN A 162 -4.49 0.22 -7.31
C ASN A 162 -3.81 -0.14 -6.00
N ARG A 163 -2.56 -0.60 -6.07
CA ARG A 163 -1.83 -1.15 -4.94
C ARG A 163 -2.67 -2.23 -4.25
N ASP A 164 -2.93 -2.09 -2.96
CA ASP A 164 -3.67 -3.01 -2.11
C ASP A 164 -5.19 -2.98 -2.28
N ASP A 165 -5.75 -2.07 -3.08
CA ASP A 165 -7.19 -1.99 -3.34
C ASP A 165 -7.55 -2.60 -4.71
N CYS A 166 -8.66 -3.33 -4.77
CA CYS A 166 -9.24 -3.86 -6.00
C CYS A 166 -10.73 -3.55 -6.08
N VAL A 167 -11.20 -3.08 -7.22
CA VAL A 167 -12.62 -2.87 -7.50
C VAL A 167 -13.08 -3.80 -8.61
N ILE A 168 -14.26 -4.39 -8.41
CA ILE A 168 -14.92 -5.33 -9.31
C ILE A 168 -16.26 -4.72 -9.68
N GLY A 169 -16.61 -4.76 -10.96
CA GLY A 169 -17.91 -4.37 -11.49
C GLY A 169 -18.62 -5.52 -12.19
N GLY A 170 -19.92 -5.35 -12.44
CA GLY A 170 -20.69 -6.18 -13.35
C GLY A 170 -21.98 -5.47 -13.78
N LYS A 171 -22.47 -5.77 -14.98
CA LYS A 171 -23.71 -5.21 -15.52
C LYS A 171 -24.94 -5.65 -14.73
N ASP A 172 -24.87 -6.85 -14.19
CA ASP A 172 -25.86 -7.44 -13.30
C ASP A 172 -25.20 -8.25 -12.17
N ARG A 173 -26.01 -8.74 -11.24
CA ARG A 173 -25.56 -9.51 -10.08
C ARG A 173 -24.86 -10.82 -10.48
N ASN A 174 -25.30 -11.48 -11.55
CA ASN A 174 -24.76 -12.78 -11.95
C ASN A 174 -23.37 -12.63 -12.56
N GLU A 175 -23.18 -11.67 -13.47
CA GLU A 175 -21.87 -11.35 -14.04
C GLU A 175 -20.90 -10.92 -12.93
N HIS A 176 -21.34 -10.00 -12.07
CA HIS A 176 -20.56 -9.55 -10.92
C HIS A 176 -20.11 -10.71 -10.01
N ASN A 177 -21.03 -11.61 -9.64
CA ASN A 177 -20.72 -12.69 -8.72
C ASN A 177 -19.75 -13.72 -9.33
N ARG A 178 -19.85 -13.98 -10.64
CA ARG A 178 -18.87 -14.83 -11.35
C ARG A 178 -17.48 -14.21 -11.35
N THR A 179 -17.38 -12.92 -11.63
CA THR A 179 -16.10 -12.19 -11.60
C THR A 179 -15.54 -12.15 -10.18
N LEU A 180 -16.38 -11.91 -9.17
CA LEU A 180 -15.97 -11.90 -7.77
C LEU A 180 -15.43 -13.26 -7.34
N ASP A 181 -16.11 -14.36 -7.66
CA ASP A 181 -15.67 -15.72 -7.34
C ASP A 181 -14.30 -16.04 -7.96
N LEU A 182 -14.12 -15.68 -9.24
CA LEU A 182 -12.84 -15.82 -9.93
C LEU A 182 -11.73 -15.01 -9.25
N VAL A 183 -11.97 -13.73 -8.94
CA VAL A 183 -10.97 -12.88 -8.30
C VAL A 183 -10.61 -13.41 -6.91
N LEU A 184 -11.60 -13.80 -6.10
CA LEU A 184 -11.33 -14.36 -4.78
C LEU A 184 -10.51 -15.66 -4.85
N THR A 185 -10.83 -16.53 -5.80
CA THR A 185 -10.06 -17.77 -6.06
C THR A 185 -8.62 -17.45 -6.44
N LEU A 186 -8.41 -16.54 -7.38
CA LEU A 186 -7.07 -16.14 -7.81
C LEU A 186 -6.25 -15.52 -6.68
N LEU A 187 -6.85 -14.67 -5.85
CA LEU A 187 -6.18 -14.10 -4.68
C LEU A 187 -5.78 -15.21 -3.70
N GLN A 188 -6.68 -16.15 -3.42
CA GLN A 188 -6.41 -17.29 -2.55
C GLN A 188 -5.27 -18.17 -3.08
N ASP A 189 -5.28 -18.51 -4.36
CA ASP A 189 -4.25 -19.34 -5.01
C ASP A 189 -2.86 -18.69 -4.95
N HIS A 190 -2.82 -17.35 -4.94
CA HIS A 190 -1.58 -16.58 -4.81
C HIS A 190 -1.24 -16.22 -3.36
N GLY A 191 -1.99 -16.72 -2.37
CA GLY A 191 -1.75 -16.48 -0.95
C GLY A 191 -2.04 -15.05 -0.49
N LEU A 192 -2.83 -14.29 -1.25
CA LEU A 192 -3.25 -12.93 -0.90
C LEU A 192 -4.52 -12.97 -0.06
N THR A 193 -4.48 -12.25 1.05
CA THR A 193 -5.56 -12.17 2.04
C THR A 193 -6.22 -10.79 2.03
N LEU A 194 -7.50 -10.77 2.34
CA LEU A 194 -8.33 -9.56 2.38
C LEU A 194 -8.65 -9.13 3.81
N ARG A 195 -8.83 -7.84 3.99
CA ARG A 195 -9.29 -7.24 5.23
C ARG A 195 -10.82 -7.11 5.19
N LEU A 196 -11.50 -8.14 5.67
CA LEU A 196 -12.94 -8.29 5.51
C LEU A 196 -13.74 -7.07 5.99
N GLU A 197 -13.36 -6.47 7.12
CA GLU A 197 -14.07 -5.31 7.68
C GLU A 197 -14.02 -4.04 6.81
N LYS A 198 -13.13 -4.00 5.82
CA LYS A 198 -13.00 -2.91 4.85
C LYS A 198 -13.48 -3.27 3.45
N CYS A 199 -13.81 -4.53 3.22
CA CYS A 199 -14.33 -4.98 1.94
C CYS A 199 -15.82 -4.65 1.85
N GLU A 200 -16.27 -4.25 0.65
CA GLU A 200 -17.67 -4.02 0.32
C GLU A 200 -18.06 -4.98 -0.79
N PHE A 201 -19.18 -5.69 -0.64
CA PHE A 201 -19.61 -6.69 -1.62
C PHE A 201 -20.98 -6.37 -2.20
N GLY A 202 -21.09 -6.46 -3.53
CA GLY A 202 -22.34 -6.41 -4.27
C GLY A 202 -23.17 -5.14 -4.06
N LYS A 203 -22.51 -3.99 -3.90
CA LYS A 203 -23.15 -2.68 -3.70
C LYS A 203 -23.55 -2.06 -5.04
N GLU A 204 -24.52 -1.14 -5.00
CA GLU A 204 -24.92 -0.33 -6.18
C GLU A 204 -23.97 0.84 -6.42
N GLU A 205 -23.26 1.27 -5.38
CA GLU A 205 -22.20 2.26 -5.45
C GLU A 205 -21.00 1.90 -4.56
N VAL A 206 -19.79 2.25 -5.01
CA VAL A 206 -18.55 2.09 -4.23
C VAL A 206 -17.65 3.32 -4.40
N ASN A 207 -16.84 3.62 -3.41
CA ASN A 207 -15.78 4.62 -3.53
C ASN A 207 -14.47 3.93 -3.87
N PHE A 208 -13.84 4.33 -4.97
CA PHE A 208 -12.54 3.81 -5.38
C PHE A 208 -11.72 4.91 -6.05
N TYR A 209 -10.41 4.96 -5.78
CA TYR A 209 -9.50 5.94 -6.37
C TYR A 209 -9.95 7.41 -6.22
N GLY A 210 -10.67 7.71 -5.13
CA GLY A 210 -11.22 9.03 -4.84
C GLY A 210 -12.35 9.47 -5.78
N ALA A 211 -13.01 8.53 -6.46
CA ALA A 211 -14.24 8.71 -7.21
C ALA A 211 -15.32 7.75 -6.68
N ARG A 212 -16.59 8.06 -6.93
CA ARG A 212 -17.73 7.22 -6.59
C ARG A 212 -18.28 6.62 -7.87
N PHE A 213 -18.30 5.30 -7.94
CA PHE A 213 -18.83 4.53 -9.06
C PHE A 213 -20.27 4.16 -8.75
N THR A 214 -21.18 4.41 -9.68
CA THR A 214 -22.60 4.04 -9.58
C THR A 214 -23.11 3.50 -10.91
N GLY A 215 -24.30 2.90 -10.93
CA GLY A 215 -24.96 2.48 -12.18
C GLY A 215 -25.30 3.61 -13.16
N GLU A 216 -25.14 4.87 -12.77
CA GLU A 216 -25.31 6.06 -13.62
C GLU A 216 -23.97 6.60 -14.16
N GLY A 217 -22.86 5.98 -13.78
CA GLY A 217 -21.50 6.38 -14.14
C GLY A 217 -20.66 6.87 -12.95
N ILE A 218 -19.58 7.59 -13.25
CA ILE A 218 -18.64 8.08 -12.25
C ILE A 218 -19.07 9.45 -11.73
N LYS A 219 -19.16 9.58 -10.41
CA LYS A 219 -19.40 10.85 -9.71
C LYS A 219 -18.20 11.20 -8.82
N PRO A 220 -17.92 12.50 -8.57
CA PRO A 220 -16.96 12.88 -7.54
C PRO A 220 -17.35 12.31 -6.18
N SER A 221 -16.37 11.92 -5.36
CA SER A 221 -16.65 11.48 -3.99
C SER A 221 -17.14 12.66 -3.14
N LYS A 222 -18.15 12.43 -2.29
CA LYS A 222 -18.69 13.47 -1.40
C LYS A 222 -17.59 14.08 -0.52
N ALA A 223 -16.64 13.27 -0.07
CA ALA A 223 -15.51 13.70 0.73
C ALA A 223 -14.58 14.68 -0.01
N LYS A 224 -14.26 14.43 -1.30
CA LYS A 224 -13.44 15.38 -2.09
C LYS A 224 -14.19 16.69 -2.34
N VAL A 225 -15.49 16.62 -2.65
CA VAL A 225 -16.31 17.81 -2.86
C VAL A 225 -16.34 18.66 -1.58
N LYS A 226 -16.58 18.03 -0.43
CA LYS A 226 -16.56 18.69 0.87
C LYS A 226 -15.20 19.32 1.17
N ALA A 227 -14.10 18.58 0.97
CA ALA A 227 -12.75 19.10 1.21
C ALA A 227 -12.43 20.33 0.33
N LEU A 228 -12.89 20.37 -0.91
CA LEU A 228 -12.74 21.55 -1.77
C LEU A 228 -13.60 22.73 -1.34
N GLN A 229 -14.82 22.47 -0.86
CA GLN A 229 -15.71 23.53 -0.34
C GLN A 229 -15.21 24.12 0.99
N GLU A 230 -14.56 23.31 1.81
CA GLU A 230 -13.99 23.71 3.11
C GLU A 230 -12.55 24.24 2.99
N CYS A 231 -11.94 24.10 1.81
CA CYS A 231 -10.64 24.67 1.51
C CYS A 231 -10.78 26.19 1.48
N GLY A 232 -10.26 26.87 2.51
CA GLY A 232 -10.16 28.32 2.53
C GLY A 232 -9.29 28.85 1.38
N GLU A 233 -9.39 30.16 1.12
CA GLU A 233 -8.52 30.80 0.13
C GLU A 233 -7.04 30.58 0.49
N PRO A 234 -6.18 30.19 -0.47
CA PRO A 234 -4.76 30.01 -0.22
C PRO A 234 -4.16 31.30 0.35
N SER A 235 -3.61 31.23 1.55
CA SER A 235 -3.02 32.39 2.24
C SER A 235 -1.49 32.49 2.10
N SER A 236 -0.84 31.48 1.51
CA SER A 236 0.60 31.46 1.22
C SER A 236 0.87 31.27 -0.27
N LYS A 237 1.97 31.87 -0.76
CA LYS A 237 2.46 31.73 -2.15
C LYS A 237 3.33 30.49 -2.38
N GLU A 238 3.54 29.65 -1.36
CA GLU A 238 4.43 28.48 -1.38
C GLU A 238 3.69 27.18 -1.65
#